data_AF-A0A7T3V5K6-F1
#
_entry.id   AF-A0A7T3V5K6-F1
#
_cell.length_a   1.000
_cell.length_b   1.000
_cell.length_c   1.000
_cell.angle_alpha   90.00
_cell.angle_beta   90.00
_cell.angle_gamma   90.00
#
_symmetry.space_group_name_H-M   'P 1'
#
loop_
_entity.id
_entity.type
_entity.pdbx_description
1 polymer ?
#
loop_
_entity_poly.entity_id
_entity_poly.type
_entity_poly.pdbx_seq_one_letter_code
_entity_poly.pdbx_strand_id
1 'polypeptide(L)' 'MEKKKSGNMGSENWGGRREGSGRKKGDKVYKTVSVAGTEEELLQLKNIAKENNKTLSRYVIDSLVYKK' A
#
# COMPACT_ATOMS: atom_id res chain seq x y z
N MET A 1 -47.02 34.78 -11.94
CA MET A 1 -46.82 33.95 -10.72
C MET A 1 -45.66 33.01 -10.97
N GLU A 2 -44.74 32.96 -10.00
CA GLU A 2 -43.35 32.52 -10.11
C GLU A 2 -43.14 31.05 -10.50
N LYS A 3 -42.17 30.82 -11.39
CA LYS A 3 -41.48 29.53 -11.51
C LYS A 3 -40.54 29.39 -10.31
N LYS A 4 -40.91 28.59 -9.32
CA LYS A 4 -40.00 28.18 -8.24
C LYS A 4 -38.85 27.36 -8.83
N LYS A 5 -37.65 27.96 -8.90
CA LYS A 5 -36.38 27.24 -9.09
C LYS A 5 -36.20 26.33 -7.87
N SER A 6 -36.39 25.03 -8.04
CA SER A 6 -36.03 24.04 -7.02
C SER A 6 -34.53 24.15 -6.77
N GLY A 7 -34.19 24.51 -5.53
CA GLY A 7 -32.84 24.78 -5.08
C GLY A 7 -31.87 23.66 -5.40
N ASN A 8 -30.67 24.07 -5.80
CA ASN A 8 -29.48 23.26 -5.85
C ASN A 8 -29.23 22.75 -4.43
N MET A 9 -29.65 21.52 -4.11
CA MET A 9 -29.34 20.89 -2.82
C MET A 9 -27.82 20.77 -2.75
N GLY A 10 -27.23 21.55 -1.86
CA GLY A 10 -25.80 21.49 -1.57
C GLY A 10 -25.40 20.05 -1.28
N SER A 11 -24.65 19.45 -2.19
CA SER A 11 -23.85 18.28 -1.87
C SER A 11 -22.69 18.77 -1.00
N GLU A 12 -22.95 18.87 0.30
CA GLU A 12 -21.94 19.10 1.33
C GLU A 12 -21.01 17.86 1.42
N ASN A 13 -20.17 17.68 0.40
CA ASN A 13 -19.01 16.82 0.46
C ASN A 13 -17.76 17.67 0.15
N TRP A 14 -17.64 18.79 0.86
CA TRP A 14 -16.42 19.59 0.89
C TRP A 14 -15.38 18.85 1.75
N GLY A 15 -14.59 17.97 1.12
CA GLY A 15 -13.45 17.31 1.77
C GLY A 15 -13.23 15.83 1.45
N GLY A 16 -14.13 15.19 0.69
CA GLY A 16 -14.01 13.77 0.33
C GLY A 16 -13.19 13.52 -0.94
N ARG A 17 -12.56 12.35 -1.02
CA ARG A 17 -11.99 11.81 -2.26
C ARG A 17 -13.08 11.78 -3.33
N ARG A 18 -12.97 12.61 -4.38
CA ARG A 18 -13.91 12.62 -5.52
C ARG A 18 -13.90 11.26 -6.21
N GLU A 19 -15.03 10.87 -6.79
CA GLU A 19 -15.08 9.69 -7.67
C GLU A 19 -14.09 9.86 -8.83
N GLY A 20 -13.30 8.83 -9.12
CA GLY A 20 -12.18 8.91 -10.08
C GLY A 20 -10.93 9.64 -9.58
N SER A 21 -10.94 10.24 -8.38
CA SER A 21 -9.71 10.77 -7.78
C SER A 21 -8.89 9.65 -7.15
N GLY A 22 -7.57 9.79 -7.20
CA GLY A 22 -6.59 8.82 -6.75
C GLY A 22 -5.75 8.25 -7.89
N ARG A 23 -4.51 7.87 -7.59
CA ARG A 23 -3.60 7.29 -8.56
C ARG A 23 -4.13 5.92 -9.02
N LYS A 24 -4.11 5.63 -10.32
CA LYS A 24 -4.40 4.29 -10.85
C LYS A 24 -3.52 3.29 -10.08
N LYS A 25 -4.13 2.29 -9.45
CA LYS A 25 -3.36 1.19 -8.84
C LYS A 25 -2.58 0.52 -9.98
N GLY A 26 -1.28 0.30 -9.79
CA GLY A 26 -0.48 -0.43 -10.77
C GLY A 26 -0.95 -1.88 -10.88
N ASP A 27 -0.49 -2.59 -11.92
CA ASP A 27 -0.94 -3.95 -12.25
C ASP A 27 -0.66 -4.99 -11.15
N LYS A 28 0.28 -4.68 -10.25
CA LYS A 28 0.64 -5.55 -9.12
C LYS A 28 -0.02 -5.07 -7.83
N VAL A 29 -0.79 -5.97 -7.23
CA VAL A 29 -1.36 -5.79 -5.89
C VAL A 29 -0.38 -6.36 -4.86
N TYR A 30 0.37 -5.48 -4.19
CA TYR A 30 1.21 -5.85 -3.06
C TYR A 30 0.35 -5.95 -1.78
N LYS A 31 0.61 -6.98 -0.97
CA LYS A 31 0.04 -7.14 0.37
C LYS A 31 1.18 -7.13 1.39
N THR A 32 0.94 -6.51 2.55
CA THR A 32 1.92 -6.44 3.63
C THR A 32 1.68 -7.57 4.63
N VAL A 33 2.78 -8.15 5.12
CA VAL A 33 2.79 -9.11 6.24
C VAL A 33 3.85 -8.64 7.23
N SER A 34 3.55 -8.77 8.52
CA SER A 34 4.49 -8.45 9.59
C SER A 34 5.31 -9.69 9.95
N VAL A 35 6.61 -9.49 10.18
CA VAL A 35 7.52 -10.51 10.73
C VAL A 35 8.03 -9.99 12.06
N ALA A 36 7.93 -10.81 13.10
CA ALA A 36 8.42 -10.52 14.43
C ALA A 36 9.61 -11.44 14.76
N GLY A 37 10.57 -10.92 15.51
CA GLY A 37 11.78 -11.61 15.96
C GLY A 37 12.53 -10.73 16.96
N THR A 38 13.62 -11.24 17.52
CA THR A 38 14.51 -10.45 18.37
C THR A 38 15.23 -9.38 17.55
N GLU A 39 15.79 -8.38 18.23
CA GLU A 39 16.59 -7.34 17.56
C GLU A 39 17.77 -7.94 16.78
N GLU A 40 18.45 -8.91 17.38
CA GLU A 40 19.58 -9.62 16.79
C GLU A 40 19.17 -10.40 15.53
N GLU A 41 18.06 -11.15 15.59
CA GLU A 41 17.54 -11.91 14.45
C GLU A 41 17.18 -10.99 13.28
N LEU A 42 16.50 -9.88 13.56
CA LEU A 42 16.09 -8.92 12.54
C LEU A 42 17.29 -8.18 11.95
N LEU A 43 18.32 -7.89 12.75
CA LEU A 43 19.56 -7.28 12.28
C LEU A 43 20.33 -8.24 11.38
N GLN A 44 20.50 -9.50 11.79
CA GLN A 44 21.14 -10.54 10.97
C GLN A 44 20.41 -10.73 9.65
N LEU A 45 19.07 -10.83 9.66
CA LEU A 45 18.25 -10.93 8.46
C LEU A 45 18.46 -9.74 7.51
N LYS A 46 18.54 -8.52 8.03
CA LYS A 46 18.82 -7.32 7.21
C LYS A 46 20.22 -7.35 6.61
N ASN A 47 21.22 -7.80 7.36
CA ASN A 47 22.60 -7.88 6.87
C ASN A 47 22.73 -8.90 5.75
N ILE A 48 22.17 -10.11 5.92
CA ILE A 48 22.16 -11.13 4.88
C ILE A 48 21.43 -10.65 3.63
N ALA A 49 20.30 -9.96 3.78
CA ALA A 49 19.58 -9.39 2.64
C ALA A 49 20.44 -8.38 1.86
N LYS A 50 21.19 -7.52 2.58
CA LYS A 50 22.13 -6.56 1.98
C LYS A 50 23.27 -7.26 1.24
N GLU A 51 23.87 -8.29 1.84
CA GLU A 51 24.93 -9.10 1.20
C GLU A 51 24.44 -9.72 -0.13
N ASN A 52 23.15 -10.07 -0.19
CA ASN A 52 22.50 -10.60 -1.38
C ASN A 52 21.99 -9.52 -2.35
N ASN A 53 22.30 -8.24 -2.13
CA ASN A 53 21.81 -7.08 -2.90
C ASN A 53 20.28 -7.04 -3.03
N LYS A 54 19.56 -7.45 -1.98
CA LYS A 54 18.09 -7.51 -1.95
C LYS A 54 17.51 -6.72 -0.78
N THR A 55 16.28 -6.27 -0.93
CA THR A 55 15.50 -5.78 0.22
C THR A 55 15.14 -6.97 1.12
N LEU A 56 14.94 -6.72 2.42
CA LEU A 56 14.54 -7.76 3.38
C LEU A 56 13.30 -8.54 2.91
N SER A 57 12.26 -7.82 2.47
CA SER A 57 11.02 -8.44 1.99
C SER A 57 11.25 -9.32 0.76
N ARG A 58 12.08 -8.86 -0.19
CA ARG A 58 12.38 -9.65 -1.39
C ARG A 58 13.25 -10.86 -1.06
N TYR A 59 14.24 -10.68 -0.19
CA TYR A 59 15.09 -11.77 0.29
C TYR A 59 14.26 -12.89 0.95
N VAL A 60 13.36 -12.55 1.87
CA VAL A 60 12.50 -13.54 2.55
C VAL A 60 11.61 -14.27 1.55
N ILE A 61 10.97 -13.56 0.63
CA ILE A 61 10.12 -14.18 -0.39
C ILE A 61 10.94 -15.12 -1.30
N ASP A 62 12.12 -14.69 -1.76
CA ASP A 62 12.97 -15.51 -2.61
C ASP A 62 13.43 -16.79 -1.89
N SER A 63 13.85 -16.66 -0.63
CA SER A 63 14.36 -17.78 0.17
C SER A 63 13.30 -18.80 0.57
N LEU A 64 12.03 -18.41 0.68
CA LEU A 64 10.95 -19.27 1.12
C LEU A 64 10.06 -19.79 -0.02
N VAL A 65 9.84 -18.97 -1.06
CA VAL A 65 8.87 -19.26 -2.13
C VAL A 65 9.56 -19.69 -3.41
N TYR A 66 10.66 -19.03 -3.78
CA TYR A 66 11.32 -19.23 -5.07
C TYR A 66 12.61 -20.04 -4.98
N LYS A 67 12.75 -20.85 -3.93
CA LYS A 67 13.85 -21.80 -3.74
C LYS A 67 14.02 -22.63 -5.02
N LYS A 68 15.10 -22.37 -5.76
CA LYS A 68 15.65 -23.24 -6.80
C LYS A 68 17.00 -23.72 -6.33
#